data_AF-A0A6J6HZJ4-F1
#
_entry.id   AF-A0A6J6HZJ4-F1
#
_cell.length_a   1.000
_cell.length_b   1.000
_cell.length_c   1.000
_cell.angle_alpha   90.00
_cell.angle_beta   90.00
_cell.angle_gamma   90.00
#
_symmetry.space_group_name_H-M   'P 1'
#
loop_
_entity.id
_entity.type
_entity.pdbx_description
1 polymer ?
#
loop_
_entity_poly.entity_id
_entity_poly.type
_entity_poly.pdbx_seq_one_letter_code
_entity_poly.pdbx_strand_id
1 'polypeptide(L)'
;MQDRLLLTPARIHGMVDGARQLTKLANPLGQTLRESTLDNGLHLKQITVPFGVVGMVYEARPNVTVDAALILLMSGNAALLRGSSSADASNRILVEVMRRALAHTNISPDVLQCVPSDDRSTVQALLHARGKVDLVIPRGSAALIRTVVDDSTVPTIETGAGVCHVYVDEDADLAKALPILINSKTHRPSVCNAAETLLVHEKVAAEFLPGALKTLSDLGVKLNVDSKVEVIAAAAGVPTSRATEENWSTEYNSLEINIAIVPNLLAASDHIAKYGTKHTEAIVTENSDHSAQFIALSDCAAVMINASTRFTDGEQMGFGAEIGISNQKLHARGPMGLEAMTTTTWIVSGNGQIRS
;
A
#
# COMPACT_ATOMS: atom_id res chain seq x y z
N MET A 1 15.75 -6.72 -13.34
CA MET A 1 14.52 -7.36 -13.89
C MET A 1 14.44 -8.86 -13.57
N GLN A 2 15.53 -9.64 -13.66
CA GLN A 2 15.52 -11.09 -13.38
C GLN A 2 15.14 -11.47 -11.95
N ASP A 3 15.51 -10.68 -10.93
CA ASP A 3 15.25 -11.08 -9.55
C ASP A 3 13.75 -11.15 -9.20
N ARG A 4 12.88 -10.24 -9.68
CA ARG A 4 11.45 -10.25 -9.30
C ARG A 4 10.65 -11.43 -9.89
N LEU A 5 11.13 -12.00 -11.00
CA LEU A 5 10.50 -13.13 -11.70
C LEU A 5 10.93 -14.49 -11.14
N LEU A 6 12.14 -14.58 -10.59
CA LEU A 6 12.77 -15.84 -10.21
C LEU A 6 11.95 -16.57 -9.13
N LEU A 7 11.63 -17.84 -9.39
CA LEU A 7 11.13 -18.75 -8.36
C LEU A 7 12.28 -19.65 -7.90
N THR A 8 12.50 -19.65 -6.58
CA THR A 8 13.43 -20.55 -5.91
C THR A 8 12.66 -21.42 -4.92
N PRO A 9 13.20 -22.56 -4.46
CA PRO A 9 12.57 -23.34 -3.40
C PRO A 9 12.18 -22.48 -2.18
N ALA A 10 13.07 -21.59 -1.74
CA ALA A 10 12.79 -20.68 -0.63
C ALA A 10 11.57 -19.76 -0.88
N ARG A 11 11.42 -19.23 -2.09
CA ARG A 11 10.26 -18.38 -2.44
C ARG A 11 8.97 -19.18 -2.54
N ILE A 12 9.04 -20.43 -3.01
CA ILE A 12 7.89 -21.35 -3.02
C ILE A 12 7.47 -21.67 -1.59
N HIS A 13 8.42 -21.97 -0.71
CA HIS A 13 8.14 -22.15 0.72
C HIS A 13 7.50 -20.90 1.33
N GLY A 14 8.00 -19.71 0.99
CA GLY A 14 7.38 -18.45 1.42
C GLY A 14 5.93 -18.30 0.99
N MET A 15 5.58 -18.65 -0.26
CA MET A 15 4.18 -18.65 -0.72
C MET A 15 3.31 -19.65 0.07
N VAL A 16 3.85 -20.84 0.37
CA VAL A 16 3.13 -21.85 1.17
C VAL A 16 2.91 -21.37 2.60
N ASP A 17 3.90 -20.73 3.21
CA ASP A 17 3.79 -20.22 4.57
C ASP A 17 2.83 -19.03 4.64
N GLY A 18 2.86 -18.13 3.65
CA GLY A 18 1.86 -17.06 3.49
C GLY A 18 0.44 -17.62 3.36
N ALA A 19 0.26 -18.70 2.59
CA ALA A 19 -1.03 -19.38 2.50
C ALA A 19 -1.50 -19.93 3.85
N ARG A 20 -0.61 -20.54 4.64
CA ARG A 20 -0.91 -21.05 5.98
C ARG A 20 -1.15 -19.95 7.01
N GLN A 21 -0.58 -18.76 6.83
CA GLN A 21 -0.88 -17.60 7.66
C GLN A 21 -2.28 -17.09 7.35
N LEU A 22 -2.64 -16.95 6.06
CA LEU A 22 -3.96 -16.52 5.62
C LEU A 22 -5.09 -17.40 6.16
N THR A 23 -4.91 -18.72 6.27
CA THR A 23 -5.93 -19.62 6.82
C THR A 23 -6.19 -19.43 8.31
N LYS A 24 -5.33 -18.70 9.04
CA LYS A 24 -5.51 -18.37 10.45
C LYS A 24 -6.29 -17.08 10.67
N LEU A 25 -6.51 -16.29 9.61
CA LEU A 25 -7.26 -15.05 9.69
C LEU A 25 -8.75 -15.32 9.86
N ALA A 26 -9.46 -14.39 10.50
CA ALA A 26 -10.91 -14.46 10.65
C ALA A 26 -11.60 -14.38 9.28
N ASN A 27 -12.70 -15.10 9.13
CA ASN A 27 -13.53 -15.02 7.92
C ASN A 27 -14.16 -13.61 7.83
N PRO A 28 -13.89 -12.83 6.77
CA PRO A 28 -14.40 -11.48 6.65
C PRO A 28 -15.89 -11.42 6.27
N LEU A 29 -16.53 -12.55 5.94
CA LEU A 29 -17.90 -12.61 5.42
C LEU A 29 -18.96 -12.77 6.53
N GLY A 30 -20.11 -12.13 6.32
CA GLY A 30 -21.26 -12.22 7.23
C GLY A 30 -21.09 -11.43 8.54
N GLN A 31 -20.06 -10.60 8.64
CA GLN A 31 -19.81 -9.76 9.81
C GLN A 31 -20.87 -8.68 9.89
N THR A 32 -21.46 -8.50 11.07
CA THR A 32 -22.49 -7.48 11.29
C THR A 32 -21.83 -6.15 11.62
N LEU A 33 -22.03 -5.15 10.76
CA LEU A 33 -21.42 -3.83 10.93
C LEU A 33 -22.37 -2.85 11.62
N ARG A 34 -23.67 -2.96 11.32
CA ARG A 34 -24.73 -2.12 11.88
C ARG A 34 -25.98 -2.94 12.08
N GLU A 35 -26.67 -2.70 13.18
CA GLU A 35 -27.92 -3.36 13.50
C GLU A 35 -28.82 -2.42 14.28
N SER A 36 -30.09 -2.31 13.89
CA SER A 36 -31.05 -1.43 14.56
C SER A 36 -32.48 -1.88 14.27
N THR A 37 -33.40 -1.52 15.15
CA THR A 37 -34.84 -1.66 14.91
C THR A 37 -35.45 -0.28 14.85
N LEU A 38 -36.18 0.02 13.78
CA LEU A 38 -36.88 1.30 13.60
C LEU A 38 -38.15 1.36 14.46
N ASP A 39 -38.68 2.56 14.69
CA ASP A 39 -39.90 2.80 15.47
C ASP A 39 -41.13 2.05 14.91
N ASN A 40 -41.16 1.78 13.60
CA ASN A 40 -42.22 1.01 12.95
C ASN A 40 -42.01 -0.52 13.04
N GLY A 41 -40.99 -0.98 13.78
CA GLY A 41 -40.67 -2.37 14.01
C GLY A 41 -39.88 -3.07 12.89
N LEU A 42 -39.44 -2.36 11.85
CA LEU A 42 -38.50 -2.93 10.87
C LEU A 42 -37.15 -3.18 11.53
N HIS A 43 -36.61 -4.37 11.37
CA HIS A 43 -35.29 -4.75 11.88
C HIS A 43 -34.26 -4.73 10.74
N LEU A 44 -33.25 -3.88 10.88
CA LEU A 44 -32.22 -3.60 9.88
C LEU A 44 -30.90 -4.19 10.34
N LYS A 45 -30.23 -4.91 9.44
CA LYS A 45 -28.90 -5.45 9.65
C LYS A 45 -28.02 -5.20 8.42
N GLN A 46 -26.88 -4.53 8.59
CA GLN A 46 -25.86 -4.40 7.54
C GLN A 46 -24.78 -5.46 7.77
N ILE A 47 -24.54 -6.32 6.79
CA ILE A 47 -23.51 -7.36 6.87
C ILE A 47 -22.47 -7.24 5.75
N THR A 48 -21.27 -7.77 5.97
CA THR A 48 -20.24 -7.91 4.93
C THR A 48 -20.56 -9.07 3.97
N VAL A 49 -20.30 -8.84 2.68
CA VAL A 49 -20.48 -9.80 1.57
C VAL A 49 -19.33 -9.66 0.57
N PRO A 50 -19.00 -10.68 -0.24
CA PRO A 50 -17.97 -10.52 -1.27
C PRO A 50 -18.38 -9.47 -2.30
N PHE A 51 -17.42 -8.97 -3.07
CA PHE A 51 -17.71 -8.17 -4.26
C PHE A 51 -18.38 -9.01 -5.36
N GLY A 52 -17.84 -10.20 -5.59
CA GLY A 52 -18.24 -11.06 -6.71
C GLY A 52 -17.01 -11.51 -7.49
N VAL A 53 -16.76 -10.89 -8.66
CA VAL A 53 -15.64 -11.21 -9.55
C VAL A 53 -14.61 -10.08 -9.53
N VAL A 54 -13.38 -10.40 -9.15
CA VAL A 54 -12.26 -9.44 -9.08
C VAL A 54 -11.19 -9.77 -10.11
N GLY A 55 -10.85 -8.78 -10.92
CA GLY A 55 -9.74 -8.82 -11.88
C GLY A 55 -8.44 -8.28 -11.28
N MET A 56 -7.38 -9.07 -11.32
CA MET A 56 -6.03 -8.63 -10.93
C MET A 56 -5.17 -8.42 -12.17
N VAL A 57 -4.63 -7.22 -12.34
CA VAL A 57 -3.67 -6.92 -13.42
C VAL A 57 -2.31 -6.65 -12.81
N TYR A 58 -1.30 -7.48 -13.09
CA TYR A 58 -0.01 -7.38 -12.38
C TYR A 58 1.22 -7.72 -13.22
N GLU A 59 2.38 -7.22 -12.79
CA GLU A 59 3.65 -7.33 -13.52
C GLU A 59 4.70 -8.18 -12.78
N ALA A 60 5.36 -9.08 -13.53
CA ALA A 60 6.67 -9.69 -13.27
C ALA A 60 6.93 -10.19 -11.82
N ARG A 61 5.91 -10.72 -11.15
CA ARG A 61 5.97 -11.28 -9.79
C ARG A 61 5.06 -12.51 -9.66
N PRO A 62 5.54 -13.73 -9.93
CA PRO A 62 4.69 -14.92 -9.90
C PRO A 62 4.06 -15.21 -8.53
N ASN A 63 4.68 -14.77 -7.43
CA ASN A 63 4.08 -14.92 -6.09
C ASN A 63 2.75 -14.18 -5.94
N VAL A 64 2.57 -13.04 -6.63
CA VAL A 64 1.32 -12.26 -6.61
C VAL A 64 0.14 -13.10 -7.13
N THR A 65 0.40 -14.05 -8.04
CA THR A 65 -0.62 -14.99 -8.52
C THR A 65 -1.23 -15.80 -7.36
N VAL A 66 -0.39 -16.27 -6.43
CA VAL A 66 -0.83 -17.07 -5.28
C VAL A 66 -1.44 -16.17 -4.22
N ASP A 67 -0.76 -15.09 -3.86
CA ASP A 67 -1.20 -14.18 -2.79
C ASP A 67 -2.59 -13.59 -3.12
N ALA A 68 -2.77 -13.09 -4.34
CA ALA A 68 -4.03 -12.51 -4.79
C ALA A 68 -5.14 -13.57 -4.90
N ALA A 69 -4.84 -14.77 -5.43
CA ALA A 69 -5.81 -15.85 -5.49
C ALA A 69 -6.34 -16.20 -4.09
N LEU A 70 -5.44 -16.38 -3.13
CA LEU A 70 -5.81 -16.80 -1.78
C LEU A 70 -6.63 -15.72 -1.06
N ILE A 71 -6.22 -14.45 -1.13
CA ILE A 71 -6.95 -13.34 -0.54
C ILE A 71 -8.37 -13.24 -1.13
N LEU A 72 -8.49 -13.31 -2.46
CA LEU A 72 -9.79 -13.21 -3.13
C LEU A 72 -10.70 -14.40 -2.81
N LEU A 73 -10.19 -15.63 -2.85
CA LEU A 73 -10.98 -16.82 -2.53
C LEU A 73 -11.43 -16.84 -1.06
N MET A 74 -10.54 -16.49 -0.12
CA MET A 74 -10.85 -16.43 1.31
C MET A 74 -11.85 -15.31 1.66
N SER A 75 -11.90 -14.26 0.84
CA SER A 75 -12.91 -13.19 0.95
C SER A 75 -14.18 -13.47 0.12
N GLY A 76 -14.33 -14.68 -0.43
CA GLY A 76 -15.53 -15.12 -1.15
C GLY A 76 -15.65 -14.63 -2.59
N ASN A 77 -14.58 -14.09 -3.16
CA ASN A 77 -14.55 -13.58 -4.53
C ASN A 77 -14.00 -14.61 -5.52
N ALA A 78 -14.50 -14.58 -6.75
CA ALA A 78 -13.83 -15.20 -7.88
C ALA A 78 -12.66 -14.31 -8.35
N ALA A 79 -11.57 -14.93 -8.81
CA ALA A 79 -10.34 -14.27 -9.20
C ALA A 79 -10.03 -14.48 -10.70
N LEU A 80 -9.94 -13.37 -11.43
CA LEU A 80 -9.41 -13.32 -12.79
C LEU A 80 -8.00 -12.74 -12.76
N LEU A 81 -6.99 -13.58 -12.92
CA LEU A 81 -5.59 -13.22 -12.76
C LEU A 81 -4.94 -12.97 -14.12
N ARG A 82 -4.63 -11.70 -14.42
CA ARG A 82 -3.95 -11.25 -15.64
C ARG A 82 -2.54 -10.77 -15.28
N GLY A 83 -1.60 -11.71 -15.25
CA GLY A 83 -0.17 -11.41 -15.09
C GLY A 83 0.51 -10.93 -16.39
N SER A 84 1.76 -10.48 -16.30
CA SER A 84 2.58 -10.15 -17.47
C SER A 84 3.01 -11.40 -18.25
N SER A 85 3.17 -11.26 -19.57
CA SER A 85 3.65 -12.34 -20.46
C SER A 85 5.01 -12.91 -20.06
N SER A 86 5.88 -12.08 -19.48
CA SER A 86 7.17 -12.51 -18.94
C SER A 86 7.07 -13.56 -17.82
N ALA A 87 5.91 -13.70 -17.17
CA ALA A 87 5.64 -14.64 -16.10
C ALA A 87 4.60 -15.70 -16.47
N ASP A 88 4.17 -15.79 -17.75
CA ASP A 88 3.03 -16.59 -18.18
C ASP A 88 3.14 -18.06 -17.75
N ALA A 89 4.27 -18.71 -18.09
CA ALA A 89 4.49 -20.12 -17.76
C ALA A 89 4.43 -20.38 -16.24
N SER A 90 5.01 -19.48 -15.43
CA SER A 90 4.96 -19.59 -13.97
C SER A 90 3.55 -19.35 -13.42
N ASN A 91 2.84 -18.34 -13.94
CA ASN A 91 1.49 -18.04 -13.49
C ASN A 91 0.52 -19.18 -13.83
N ARG A 92 0.63 -19.74 -15.04
CA ARG A 92 -0.19 -20.87 -15.48
C ARG A 92 -0.03 -22.09 -14.59
N ILE A 93 1.20 -22.50 -14.28
CA ILE A 93 1.42 -23.68 -13.44
C ILE A 93 0.95 -23.44 -11.99
N LEU A 94 1.13 -22.22 -11.46
CA LEU A 94 0.62 -21.86 -10.14
C LEU A 94 -0.91 -21.91 -10.08
N VAL A 95 -1.59 -21.34 -11.07
CA VAL A 95 -3.06 -21.41 -11.18
C VAL A 95 -3.53 -22.85 -11.36
N GLU A 96 -2.85 -23.66 -12.18
CA GLU A 96 -3.19 -25.06 -12.37
C GLU A 96 -3.09 -25.86 -11.06
N VAL A 97 -2.02 -25.67 -10.29
CA VAL A 97 -1.85 -26.31 -8.97
C VAL A 97 -2.99 -25.91 -8.03
N MET A 98 -3.32 -24.62 -7.94
CA MET A 98 -4.41 -24.13 -7.08
C MET A 98 -5.78 -24.66 -7.53
N ARG A 99 -6.06 -24.68 -8.83
CA ARG A 99 -7.30 -25.24 -9.40
C ARG A 99 -7.42 -26.74 -9.13
N ARG A 100 -6.32 -27.50 -9.22
CA ARG A 100 -6.30 -28.93 -8.84
C ARG A 100 -6.60 -29.11 -7.35
N ALA A 101 -6.10 -28.24 -6.48
CA ALA A 101 -6.45 -28.28 -5.06
C ALA A 101 -7.94 -27.98 -4.84
N LEU A 102 -8.50 -26.95 -5.49
CA LEU A 102 -9.93 -26.61 -5.41
C LEU A 102 -10.84 -27.76 -5.85
N ALA A 103 -10.44 -28.55 -6.84
CA ALA A 103 -11.20 -29.71 -7.33
C ALA A 103 -11.43 -30.81 -6.28
N HIS A 104 -10.71 -30.78 -5.15
CA HIS A 104 -10.94 -31.66 -4.00
C HIS A 104 -11.91 -31.07 -2.96
N THR A 105 -12.57 -29.95 -3.29
CA THR A 105 -13.51 -29.23 -2.41
C THR A 105 -14.86 -29.05 -3.12
N ASN A 106 -15.84 -28.47 -2.43
CA ASN A 106 -17.14 -28.13 -3.03
C ASN A 106 -17.10 -26.81 -3.84
N ILE A 107 -15.96 -26.14 -3.92
CA ILE A 107 -15.79 -24.90 -4.67
C ILE A 107 -15.38 -25.25 -6.09
N SER A 108 -16.13 -24.76 -7.08
CA SER A 108 -15.79 -24.96 -8.49
C SER A 108 -14.40 -24.39 -8.78
N PRO A 109 -13.48 -25.13 -9.42
CA PRO A 109 -12.19 -24.59 -9.86
C PRO A 109 -12.30 -23.34 -10.76
N ASP A 110 -13.46 -23.11 -11.40
CA ASP A 110 -13.70 -21.97 -12.29
C ASP A 110 -13.79 -20.61 -11.61
N VAL A 111 -13.86 -20.58 -10.27
CA VAL A 111 -13.71 -19.34 -9.49
C VAL A 111 -12.31 -18.75 -9.58
N LEU A 112 -11.32 -19.48 -10.11
CA LEU A 112 -9.94 -19.02 -10.27
C LEU A 112 -9.51 -19.22 -11.72
N GLN A 113 -9.29 -18.13 -12.46
CA GLN A 113 -8.88 -18.20 -13.85
C GLN A 113 -7.61 -17.39 -14.11
N CYS A 114 -6.73 -17.93 -14.95
CA CYS A 114 -5.60 -17.20 -15.51
C CYS A 114 -6.04 -16.59 -16.83
N VAL A 115 -6.10 -15.26 -16.91
CA VAL A 115 -6.42 -14.54 -18.15
C VAL A 115 -5.20 -14.62 -19.08
N PRO A 116 -5.37 -14.95 -20.37
CA PRO A 116 -4.26 -15.05 -21.31
C PRO A 116 -3.42 -13.76 -21.38
N SER A 117 -2.11 -13.91 -21.43
CA SER A 117 -1.16 -12.79 -21.37
C SER A 117 -0.45 -12.50 -22.70
N ASP A 118 -0.78 -13.28 -23.74
CA ASP A 118 -0.18 -13.23 -25.09
C ASP A 118 -0.31 -11.85 -25.75
N ASP A 119 -1.39 -11.13 -25.42
CA ASP A 119 -1.71 -9.81 -25.94
C ASP A 119 -2.18 -8.86 -24.81
N ARG A 120 -2.01 -7.56 -25.02
CA ARG A 120 -2.54 -6.50 -24.15
C ARG A 120 -4.05 -6.32 -24.31
N SER A 121 -4.67 -6.78 -25.39
CA SER A 121 -6.14 -6.71 -25.57
C SER A 121 -6.92 -7.40 -24.46
N THR A 122 -6.34 -8.41 -23.79
CA THR A 122 -6.98 -9.07 -22.65
C THR A 122 -7.05 -8.19 -21.40
N VAL A 123 -6.12 -7.24 -21.24
CA VAL A 123 -6.23 -6.20 -20.20
C VAL A 123 -7.43 -5.33 -20.51
N GLN A 124 -7.51 -4.79 -21.72
CA GLN A 124 -8.61 -3.92 -22.17
C GLN A 124 -9.97 -4.60 -21.99
N ALA A 125 -10.10 -5.84 -22.43
CA ALA A 125 -11.32 -6.62 -22.25
C ALA A 125 -11.71 -6.76 -20.77
N LEU A 126 -10.73 -6.99 -19.87
CA LEU A 126 -10.97 -7.07 -18.43
C LEU A 126 -11.39 -5.71 -17.83
N LEU A 127 -10.71 -4.63 -18.22
CA LEU A 127 -10.99 -3.26 -17.75
C LEU A 127 -12.38 -2.75 -18.19
N HIS A 128 -12.89 -3.25 -19.32
CA HIS A 128 -14.18 -2.85 -19.87
C HIS A 128 -15.32 -3.84 -19.60
N ALA A 129 -15.07 -4.92 -18.84
CA ALA A 129 -16.05 -5.97 -18.54
C ALA A 129 -17.05 -5.59 -17.43
N ARG A 130 -17.47 -4.32 -17.36
CA ARG A 130 -18.47 -3.87 -16.37
C ARG A 130 -19.76 -4.69 -16.49
N GLY A 131 -20.28 -5.14 -15.35
CA GLY A 131 -21.44 -6.04 -15.27
C GLY A 131 -21.09 -7.53 -15.36
N LYS A 132 -19.81 -7.86 -15.55
CA LYS A 132 -19.26 -9.23 -15.42
C LYS A 132 -18.12 -9.30 -14.40
N VAL A 133 -17.38 -8.20 -14.26
CA VAL A 133 -16.32 -8.00 -13.28
C VAL A 133 -16.72 -6.83 -12.41
N ASP A 134 -16.66 -7.02 -11.10
CA ASP A 134 -17.13 -6.06 -10.09
C ASP A 134 -16.02 -5.09 -9.67
N LEU A 135 -14.76 -5.53 -9.77
CA LEU A 135 -13.60 -4.76 -9.34
C LEU A 135 -12.34 -5.15 -10.14
N VAL A 136 -11.50 -4.18 -10.49
CA VAL A 136 -10.14 -4.42 -10.97
C VAL A 136 -9.11 -3.78 -10.05
N ILE A 137 -8.03 -4.51 -9.76
CA ILE A 137 -6.91 -4.02 -8.96
C ILE A 137 -5.60 -4.14 -9.77
N PRO A 138 -4.95 -3.02 -10.12
CA PRO A 138 -3.62 -3.04 -10.71
C PRO A 138 -2.53 -3.19 -9.65
N ARG A 139 -1.50 -3.96 -9.95
CA ARG A 139 -0.28 -4.11 -9.13
C ARG A 139 0.97 -4.14 -10.00
N GLY A 140 1.69 -3.04 -10.08
CA GLY A 140 2.87 -2.96 -10.92
C GLY A 140 3.49 -1.57 -10.92
N SER A 141 4.07 -1.20 -12.07
CA SER A 141 4.59 0.15 -12.28
C SER A 141 3.51 1.23 -12.19
N ALA A 142 3.91 2.46 -11.88
CA ALA A 142 3.00 3.62 -11.90
C ALA A 142 2.31 3.79 -13.25
N ALA A 143 3.00 3.47 -14.36
CA ALA A 143 2.42 3.50 -15.70
C ALA A 143 1.30 2.47 -15.88
N LEU A 144 1.47 1.24 -15.37
CA LEU A 144 0.41 0.22 -15.40
C LEU A 144 -0.80 0.66 -14.58
N ILE A 145 -0.56 1.11 -13.35
CA ILE A 145 -1.62 1.55 -12.44
C ILE A 145 -2.43 2.67 -13.09
N ARG A 146 -1.75 3.71 -13.61
CA ARG A 146 -2.39 4.82 -14.32
C ARG A 146 -3.20 4.35 -15.53
N THR A 147 -2.64 3.45 -16.34
CA THR A 147 -3.36 2.88 -17.50
C THR A 147 -4.65 2.20 -17.05
N VAL A 148 -4.61 1.39 -15.98
CA VAL A 148 -5.80 0.70 -15.47
C VAL A 148 -6.81 1.68 -14.91
N VAL A 149 -6.37 2.67 -14.12
CA VAL A 149 -7.28 3.64 -13.49
C VAL A 149 -7.94 4.56 -14.53
N ASP A 150 -7.18 5.07 -15.50
CA ASP A 150 -7.67 6.04 -16.48
C ASP A 150 -8.59 5.40 -17.55
N ASP A 151 -8.39 4.12 -17.88
CA ASP A 151 -9.09 3.44 -18.97
C ASP A 151 -10.23 2.51 -18.50
N SER A 152 -10.25 2.11 -17.23
CA SER A 152 -11.23 1.11 -16.75
C SER A 152 -12.64 1.66 -16.64
N THR A 153 -13.61 0.93 -17.20
CA THR A 153 -15.02 1.12 -16.87
C THR A 153 -15.42 0.27 -15.68
N VAL A 154 -14.75 -0.86 -15.40
CA VAL A 154 -14.94 -1.57 -14.13
C VAL A 154 -14.40 -0.71 -12.98
N PRO A 155 -15.08 -0.63 -11.81
CA PRO A 155 -14.53 0.06 -10.65
C PRO A 155 -13.12 -0.43 -10.31
N THR A 156 -12.26 0.48 -9.87
CA THR A 156 -10.86 0.15 -9.53
C THR A 156 -10.55 0.50 -8.09
N ILE A 157 -9.66 -0.29 -7.48
CA ILE A 157 -8.92 0.15 -6.30
C ILE A 157 -7.46 0.24 -6.70
N GLU A 158 -6.93 1.46 -6.72
CA GLU A 158 -5.55 1.72 -7.10
C GLU A 158 -4.59 1.45 -5.93
N THR A 159 -3.43 0.89 -6.24
CA THR A 159 -2.28 0.89 -5.33
C THR A 159 -1.36 2.01 -5.75
N GLY A 160 -1.21 3.04 -4.92
CA GLY A 160 -0.51 4.25 -5.32
C GLY A 160 1.01 4.18 -5.23
N ALA A 161 1.67 5.15 -5.88
CA ALA A 161 3.06 5.49 -5.62
C ALA A 161 3.23 5.98 -4.16
N GLY A 162 4.46 5.95 -3.64
CA GLY A 162 4.75 6.34 -2.27
C GLY A 162 5.94 7.30 -2.13
N VAL A 163 5.69 8.58 -2.38
CA VAL A 163 6.57 9.67 -1.93
C VAL A 163 6.27 9.91 -0.45
N CYS A 164 6.91 9.11 0.41
CA CYS A 164 6.69 9.12 1.85
C CYS A 164 7.68 10.05 2.56
N HIS A 165 7.23 10.73 3.61
CA HIS A 165 8.04 11.66 4.40
C HIS A 165 8.34 11.15 5.81
N VAL A 166 9.49 11.53 6.33
CA VAL A 166 9.79 11.53 7.76
C VAL A 166 10.03 12.97 8.18
N TYR A 167 9.23 13.48 9.11
CA TYR A 167 9.39 14.79 9.71
C TYR A 167 9.99 14.67 11.12
N VAL A 168 11.13 15.32 11.37
CA VAL A 168 11.76 15.43 12.68
C VAL A 168 11.40 16.79 13.27
N ASP A 169 10.54 16.77 14.28
CA ASP A 169 9.96 17.93 14.94
C ASP A 169 10.92 18.64 15.90
N GLU A 170 10.57 19.83 16.39
CA GLU A 170 11.40 20.55 17.38
C GLU A 170 11.53 19.82 18.71
N ASP A 171 10.51 19.08 19.13
CA ASP A 171 10.48 18.32 20.39
C ASP A 171 10.85 16.84 20.19
N ALA A 172 11.55 16.51 19.10
CA ALA A 172 11.94 15.14 18.79
C ALA A 172 13.05 14.61 19.72
N ASP A 173 12.89 13.37 20.19
CA ASP A 173 14.03 12.59 20.65
C ASP A 173 14.90 12.23 19.44
N LEU A 174 16.00 12.96 19.27
CA LEU A 174 16.92 12.79 18.13
C LEU A 174 17.58 11.40 18.09
N ALA A 175 17.70 10.73 19.25
CA ALA A 175 18.21 9.36 19.32
C ALA A 175 17.19 8.34 18.77
N LYS A 176 15.89 8.62 18.85
CA LYS A 176 14.83 7.85 18.15
C LYS A 176 14.73 8.22 16.68
N ALA A 177 14.88 9.51 16.35
CA ALA A 177 14.71 10.02 15.00
C ALA A 177 15.67 9.36 13.99
N LEU A 178 16.95 9.21 14.36
CA LEU A 178 17.96 8.64 13.47
C LEU A 178 17.64 7.19 13.04
N PRO A 179 17.45 6.21 13.95
CA PRO A 179 17.12 4.84 13.55
C PRO A 179 15.79 4.73 12.79
N ILE A 180 14.79 5.57 13.11
CA ILE A 180 13.52 5.64 12.36
C ILE A 180 13.78 6.06 10.91
N LEU A 181 14.53 7.15 10.69
CA LEU A 181 14.91 7.62 9.36
C LEU A 181 15.68 6.55 8.58
N ILE A 182 16.71 5.95 9.20
CA ILE A 182 17.53 4.92 8.54
C ILE A 182 16.66 3.73 8.15
N ASN A 183 15.85 3.19 9.06
CA ASN A 183 14.97 2.07 8.75
C ASN A 183 14.00 2.41 7.60
N SER A 184 13.43 3.63 7.64
CA SER A 184 12.47 4.09 6.65
C SER A 184 13.04 4.17 5.24
N LYS A 185 14.32 4.55 5.07
CA LYS A 185 14.96 4.63 3.75
C LYS A 185 15.66 3.33 3.33
N THR A 186 16.44 2.71 4.23
CA THR A 186 17.47 1.72 3.84
C THR A 186 17.03 0.28 4.01
N HIS A 187 15.98 -0.01 4.80
CA HIS A 187 15.54 -1.39 5.04
C HIS A 187 15.12 -2.10 3.74
N ARG A 188 14.31 -1.43 2.91
CA ARG A 188 13.91 -1.92 1.59
C ARG A 188 13.62 -0.74 0.67
N PRO A 189 14.63 -0.17 0.00
CA PRO A 189 14.46 1.09 -0.73
C PRO A 189 13.53 1.02 -1.97
N SER A 190 13.19 -0.19 -2.43
CA SER A 190 12.44 -0.43 -3.67
C SER A 190 10.94 -0.72 -3.46
N VAL A 191 10.42 -0.46 -2.27
CA VAL A 191 8.98 -0.53 -1.96
C VAL A 191 8.41 0.87 -1.73
N CYS A 192 7.13 1.04 -2.01
CA CYS A 192 6.43 2.33 -1.98
C CYS A 192 6.38 2.98 -0.59
N ASN A 193 6.48 2.24 0.50
CA ASN A 193 6.49 2.83 1.84
C ASN A 193 7.90 3.24 2.34
N ALA A 194 8.92 3.20 1.49
CA ALA A 194 10.24 3.73 1.82
C ALA A 194 10.17 5.26 1.90
N ALA A 195 10.89 5.87 2.86
CA ALA A 195 10.98 7.33 2.92
C ALA A 195 11.73 7.88 1.71
N GLU A 196 11.15 8.87 1.04
CA GLU A 196 11.74 9.57 -0.11
C GLU A 196 12.15 11.01 0.25
N THR A 197 11.60 11.57 1.33
CA THR A 197 11.95 12.91 1.82
C THR A 197 12.09 12.93 3.35
N LEU A 198 13.15 13.56 3.84
CA LEU A 198 13.35 13.95 5.24
C LEU A 198 13.10 15.46 5.39
N LEU A 199 12.18 15.81 6.29
CA LEU A 199 11.94 17.18 6.71
C LEU A 199 12.45 17.35 8.15
N VAL A 200 13.23 18.40 8.43
CA VAL A 200 13.78 18.65 9.78
C VAL A 200 13.39 20.04 10.25
N HIS A 201 12.86 20.13 11.46
CA HIS A 201 12.55 21.42 12.08
C HIS A 201 13.84 22.24 12.27
N GLU A 202 13.81 23.53 11.94
CA GLU A 202 14.99 24.40 11.95
C GLU A 202 15.74 24.48 13.30
N LYS A 203 15.02 24.46 14.43
CA LYS A 203 15.58 24.47 15.78
C LYS A 203 16.48 23.27 16.10
N VAL A 204 16.21 22.09 15.54
CA VAL A 204 17.00 20.86 15.77
C VAL A 204 17.93 20.52 14.62
N ALA A 205 17.83 21.24 13.50
CA ALA A 205 18.57 20.95 12.27
C ALA A 205 20.09 20.95 12.47
N ALA A 206 20.63 21.93 13.20
CA ALA A 206 22.08 22.05 13.44
C ALA A 206 22.65 20.88 14.27
N GLU A 207 21.85 20.31 15.17
CA GLU A 207 22.24 19.18 16.02
C GLU A 207 22.05 17.84 15.29
N PHE A 208 20.91 17.65 14.62
CA PHE A 208 20.53 16.37 14.04
C PHE A 208 21.20 16.08 12.69
N LEU A 209 21.24 17.08 11.79
CA LEU A 209 21.62 16.84 10.40
C LEU A 209 23.07 16.38 10.20
N PRO A 210 24.10 16.89 10.91
CA PRO A 210 25.47 16.40 10.69
C PRO A 210 25.59 14.89 10.86
N GLY A 211 24.96 14.33 11.90
CA GLY A 211 24.95 12.88 12.17
C GLY A 211 24.11 12.09 11.16
N ALA A 212 22.91 12.59 10.85
CA ALA A 212 21.99 11.95 9.91
C ALA A 212 22.56 11.90 8.47
N LEU A 213 23.10 13.02 7.98
CA LEU A 213 23.71 13.14 6.66
C LEU A 213 24.90 12.20 6.51
N LYS A 214 25.81 12.18 7.50
CA LYS A 214 26.96 11.29 7.49
C LYS A 214 26.54 9.82 7.47
N THR A 215 25.57 9.44 8.30
CA THR A 215 25.12 8.05 8.41
C THR A 215 24.43 7.59 7.11
N LEU A 216 23.58 8.43 6.52
CA LEU A 216 22.95 8.13 5.22
C LEU A 216 24.00 7.98 4.11
N SER A 217 24.97 8.90 4.05
CA SER A 217 26.06 8.84 3.06
C SER A 217 26.94 7.60 3.23
N ASP A 218 27.29 7.23 4.48
CA ASP A 218 28.07 6.02 4.80
C ASP A 218 27.34 4.73 4.38
N LEU A 219 26.00 4.76 4.39
CA LEU A 219 25.13 3.68 3.88
C LEU A 219 24.91 3.73 2.36
N GLY A 220 25.58 4.64 1.64
CA GLY A 220 25.50 4.78 0.19
C GLY A 220 24.23 5.47 -0.32
N VAL A 221 23.51 6.19 0.54
CA VAL A 221 22.32 6.97 0.14
C VAL A 221 22.76 8.26 -0.54
N LYS A 222 22.27 8.50 -1.76
CA LYS A 222 22.42 9.77 -2.46
C LYS A 222 21.51 10.83 -1.83
N LEU A 223 22.06 12.00 -1.57
CA LEU A 223 21.38 13.06 -0.82
C LEU A 223 21.10 14.25 -1.74
N ASN A 224 19.81 14.54 -1.96
CA ASN A 224 19.35 15.74 -2.65
C ASN A 224 18.86 16.74 -1.60
N VAL A 225 19.47 17.92 -1.50
CA VAL A 225 19.30 18.78 -0.33
C VAL A 225 18.92 20.22 -0.71
N ASP A 226 18.16 20.88 0.17
CA ASP A 226 17.90 22.32 0.03
C ASP A 226 19.16 23.18 0.31
N SER A 227 19.03 24.51 0.16
CA SER A 227 20.15 25.44 0.38
C SER A 227 20.66 25.52 1.81
N LYS A 228 19.80 25.31 2.80
CA LYS A 228 20.19 25.36 4.21
C LYS A 228 20.94 24.09 4.61
N VAL A 229 20.45 22.93 4.16
CA VAL A 229 21.05 21.62 4.41
C VAL A 229 22.39 21.48 3.70
N GLU A 230 22.55 22.02 2.49
CA GLU A 230 23.84 22.01 1.76
C GLU A 230 24.97 22.68 2.55
N VAL A 231 24.68 23.79 3.25
CA VAL A 231 25.68 24.48 4.09
C VAL A 231 26.14 23.57 5.24
N ILE A 232 25.20 22.87 5.89
CA ILE A 232 25.50 21.94 6.98
C ILE A 232 26.29 20.73 6.45
N ALA A 233 25.89 20.18 5.30
CA ALA A 233 26.56 19.06 4.65
C ALA A 233 28.01 19.42 4.28
N ALA A 234 28.24 20.60 3.72
CA ALA A 234 29.57 21.09 3.37
C ALA A 234 30.48 21.22 4.61
N ALA A 235 29.95 21.74 5.72
CA ALA A 235 30.67 21.81 7.00
C ALA A 235 31.00 20.42 7.57
N ALA A 236 30.14 19.42 7.31
CA ALA A 236 30.35 18.03 7.72
C ALA A 236 31.18 17.19 6.72
N GLY A 237 31.57 17.75 5.58
CA GLY A 237 32.28 17.02 4.52
C GLY A 237 31.46 15.93 3.82
N VAL A 238 30.13 16.05 3.82
CA VAL A 238 29.22 15.07 3.22
C VAL A 238 28.86 15.50 1.79
N PRO A 239 29.04 14.65 0.77
CA PRO A 239 28.68 14.99 -0.60
C PRO A 239 27.15 15.01 -0.79
N THR A 240 26.63 16.07 -1.40
CA THR A 240 25.21 16.26 -1.67
C THR A 240 24.99 16.84 -3.06
N SER A 241 23.79 16.67 -3.61
CA SER A 241 23.31 17.40 -4.78
C SER A 241 22.22 18.39 -4.37
N ARG A 242 22.06 19.50 -5.07
CA ARG A 242 20.94 20.43 -4.83
C ARG A 242 19.64 19.77 -5.29
N ALA A 243 18.64 19.71 -4.41
CA ALA A 243 17.29 19.29 -4.77
C ALA A 243 16.61 20.32 -5.70
N THR A 244 15.98 19.81 -6.76
CA THR A 244 15.12 20.56 -7.69
C THR A 244 13.66 20.40 -7.29
N GLU A 245 12.76 21.17 -7.91
CA GLU A 245 11.31 21.06 -7.65
C GLU A 245 10.76 19.66 -7.99
N GLU A 246 11.28 19.03 -9.05
CA GLU A 246 10.88 17.68 -9.46
C GLU A 246 11.29 16.62 -8.43
N ASN A 247 12.43 16.82 -7.76
CA ASN A 247 12.92 15.87 -6.76
C ASN A 247 11.93 15.65 -5.62
N TRP A 248 11.27 16.71 -5.13
CA TRP A 248 10.33 16.61 -4.01
C TRP A 248 9.14 15.69 -4.30
N SER A 249 8.73 15.54 -5.56
CA SER A 249 7.65 14.63 -5.99
C SER A 249 8.15 13.29 -6.54
N THR A 250 9.45 12.99 -6.44
CA THR A 250 10.05 11.80 -7.07
C THR A 250 10.07 10.62 -6.10
N GLU A 251 9.49 9.48 -6.53
CA GLU A 251 9.67 8.19 -5.87
C GLU A 251 10.89 7.47 -6.47
N TYR A 252 12.01 7.49 -5.76
CA TYR A 252 13.30 7.00 -6.27
C TYR A 252 13.37 5.47 -6.32
N ASN A 253 12.66 4.77 -5.43
CA ASN A 253 12.73 3.31 -5.32
C ASN A 253 14.17 2.76 -5.16
N SER A 254 15.08 3.57 -4.60
CA SER A 254 16.50 3.29 -4.48
C SER A 254 17.12 4.00 -3.26
N LEU A 255 18.42 3.84 -3.03
CA LEU A 255 19.16 4.54 -1.98
C LEU A 255 19.42 6.01 -2.40
N GLU A 256 18.35 6.78 -2.45
CA GLU A 256 18.33 8.21 -2.74
C GLU A 256 17.21 8.86 -1.93
N ILE A 257 17.44 10.07 -1.39
CA ILE A 257 16.48 10.77 -0.53
C ILE A 257 16.63 12.29 -0.67
N ASN A 258 15.51 13.00 -0.53
CA ASN A 258 15.50 14.45 -0.42
C ASN A 258 15.58 14.90 1.04
N ILE A 259 16.21 16.05 1.31
CA ILE A 259 16.34 16.58 2.67
C ILE A 259 16.13 18.10 2.66
N ALA A 260 15.20 18.57 3.49
CA ALA A 260 14.92 19.99 3.67
C ALA A 260 14.80 20.39 5.14
N ILE A 261 15.10 21.66 5.42
CA ILE A 261 14.80 22.29 6.70
C ILE A 261 13.50 23.09 6.58
N VAL A 262 12.56 22.82 7.48
CA VAL A 262 11.28 23.52 7.58
C VAL A 262 11.20 24.35 8.87
N PRO A 263 10.53 25.51 8.87
CA PRO A 263 10.47 26.38 10.03
C PRO A 263 9.59 25.85 11.18
N ASN A 264 8.61 25.00 10.87
CA ASN A 264 7.65 24.46 11.85
C ASN A 264 6.83 23.30 11.25
N LEU A 265 5.98 22.70 12.09
CA LEU A 265 5.09 21.59 11.73
C LEU A 265 4.13 21.95 10.58
N LEU A 266 3.53 23.15 10.59
CA LEU A 266 2.62 23.56 9.51
C LEU A 266 3.32 23.56 8.15
N ALA A 267 4.55 24.08 8.08
CA ALA A 267 5.34 24.04 6.86
C ALA A 267 5.72 22.60 6.44
N ALA A 268 5.93 21.70 7.40
CA ALA A 268 6.13 20.27 7.10
C ALA A 268 4.86 19.67 6.47
N SER A 269 3.69 19.93 7.07
CA SER A 269 2.40 19.47 6.56
C SER A 269 2.07 20.06 5.19
N ASP A 270 2.35 21.34 4.95
CA ASP A 270 2.17 21.97 3.63
C ASP A 270 3.07 21.33 2.56
N HIS A 271 4.32 21.01 2.92
CA HIS A 271 5.23 20.29 2.02
C HIS A 271 4.70 18.89 1.70
N ILE A 272 4.30 18.12 2.71
CA ILE A 272 3.72 16.78 2.55
C ILE A 272 2.45 16.84 1.69
N ALA A 273 1.56 17.79 1.93
CA ALA A 273 0.32 17.95 1.16
C ALA A 273 0.58 18.31 -0.32
N LYS A 274 1.66 19.06 -0.59
CA LYS A 274 2.03 19.47 -1.94
C LYS A 274 2.71 18.35 -2.73
N TYR A 275 3.65 17.63 -2.12
CA TYR A 275 4.56 16.72 -2.83
C TYR A 275 4.32 15.23 -2.54
N GLY A 276 3.72 14.91 -1.40
CA GLY A 276 3.43 13.53 -1.00
C GLY A 276 2.35 12.89 -1.85
N THR A 277 2.41 11.56 -1.95
CA THR A 277 1.42 10.77 -2.70
C THR A 277 0.35 10.18 -1.79
N LYS A 278 0.20 10.70 -0.57
CA LYS A 278 -0.83 10.28 0.40
C LYS A 278 -0.71 8.81 0.82
N HIS A 279 0.50 8.25 0.77
CA HIS A 279 0.76 6.85 1.14
C HIS A 279 1.04 6.74 2.64
N THR A 280 2.27 7.01 3.07
CA THR A 280 2.67 6.94 4.49
C THR A 280 3.45 8.19 4.86
N GLU A 281 3.08 8.83 5.96
CA GLU A 281 3.80 10.01 6.45
C GLU A 281 4.13 9.82 7.93
N ALA A 282 5.36 10.14 8.33
CA ALA A 282 5.84 9.95 9.69
C ALA A 282 6.25 11.27 10.34
N ILE A 283 5.94 11.42 11.63
CA ILE A 283 6.50 12.46 12.52
C ILE A 283 7.26 11.80 13.66
N VAL A 284 8.40 12.37 14.02
CA VAL A 284 9.13 12.04 15.25
C VAL A 284 9.05 13.26 16.18
N THR A 285 8.38 13.11 17.32
CA THR A 285 8.17 14.16 18.33
C THR A 285 7.82 13.54 19.69
N GLU A 286 8.26 14.15 20.80
CA GLU A 286 7.77 13.83 22.15
C GLU A 286 6.59 14.72 22.58
N ASN A 287 6.16 15.65 21.71
CA ASN A 287 5.04 16.54 21.97
C ASN A 287 3.72 15.95 21.45
N SER A 288 2.79 15.70 22.38
CA SER A 288 1.49 15.11 22.07
C SER A 288 0.60 16.02 21.23
N ASP A 289 0.70 17.34 21.41
CA ASP A 289 -0.10 18.31 20.67
C ASP A 289 0.37 18.39 19.22
N HIS A 290 1.69 18.35 18.99
CA HIS A 290 2.27 18.26 17.65
C HIS A 290 1.90 16.94 16.96
N SER A 291 1.92 15.81 17.68
CA SER A 291 1.46 14.53 17.15
C SER A 291 -0.01 14.60 16.71
N ALA A 292 -0.89 15.14 17.56
CA ALA A 292 -2.31 15.29 17.26
C ALA A 292 -2.55 16.23 16.06
N GLN A 293 -1.81 17.34 16.00
CA GLN A 293 -1.89 18.29 14.90
C GLN A 293 -1.41 17.66 13.58
N PHE A 294 -0.30 16.91 13.59
CA PHE A 294 0.20 16.21 12.40
C PHE A 294 -0.81 15.19 11.88
N ILE A 295 -1.46 14.42 12.77
CA ILE A 295 -2.53 13.48 12.40
C ILE A 295 -3.69 14.23 11.73
N ALA A 296 -4.14 15.34 12.32
CA ALA A 296 -5.25 16.12 11.80
C ALA A 296 -4.98 16.74 10.41
N LEU A 297 -3.72 17.05 10.12
CA LEU A 297 -3.29 17.64 8.84
C LEU A 297 -2.93 16.59 7.77
N SER A 298 -2.76 15.33 8.15
CA SER A 298 -2.29 14.27 7.26
C SER A 298 -3.45 13.57 6.54
N ASP A 299 -3.71 13.93 5.29
CA ASP A 299 -4.63 13.21 4.39
C ASP A 299 -3.91 12.08 3.64
N CYS A 300 -3.41 11.08 4.35
CA CYS A 300 -2.70 9.92 3.79
C CYS A 300 -3.31 8.57 4.25
N ALA A 301 -2.75 7.46 3.75
CA ALA A 301 -3.24 6.12 4.09
C ALA A 301 -2.79 5.64 5.47
N ALA A 302 -1.60 6.07 5.91
CA ALA A 302 -1.09 5.77 7.25
C ALA A 302 -0.24 6.93 7.79
N VAL A 303 -0.53 7.34 9.03
CA VAL A 303 0.25 8.33 9.78
C VAL A 303 1.05 7.60 10.85
N MET A 304 2.37 7.78 10.86
CA MET A 304 3.26 7.16 11.83
C MET A 304 3.71 8.20 12.87
N ILE A 305 3.57 7.87 14.15
CA ILE A 305 4.11 8.68 15.25
C ILE A 305 5.25 7.89 15.88
N ASN A 306 6.47 8.46 15.85
CA ASN A 306 7.67 7.83 16.41
C ASN A 306 7.91 6.40 15.89
N ALA A 307 7.55 6.15 14.63
CA ALA A 307 7.68 4.84 13.98
C ALA A 307 8.10 5.00 12.51
N SER A 308 8.74 3.95 11.98
CA SER A 308 9.16 3.94 10.57
C SER A 308 7.96 3.87 9.62
N THR A 309 8.08 4.52 8.46
CA THR A 309 7.12 4.39 7.35
C THR A 309 7.02 2.94 6.84
N ARG A 310 8.03 2.09 7.10
CA ARG A 310 8.06 0.69 6.69
C ARG A 310 7.00 -0.19 7.33
N PHE A 311 6.34 0.29 8.39
CA PHE A 311 5.25 -0.42 9.05
C PHE A 311 3.92 -0.37 8.29
N THR A 312 3.77 0.46 7.25
CA THR A 312 2.58 0.38 6.35
C THR A 312 2.68 -0.86 5.47
N ASP A 313 2.32 -2.00 6.04
CA ASP A 313 2.41 -3.32 5.45
C ASP A 313 1.38 -4.23 6.13
N GLY A 314 0.66 -5.03 5.34
CA GLY A 314 -0.40 -5.90 5.80
C GLY A 314 -0.01 -6.84 6.95
N GLU A 315 1.16 -7.47 6.86
CA GLU A 315 1.63 -8.39 7.89
C GLU A 315 2.01 -7.62 9.16
N GLN A 316 2.73 -6.51 9.00
CA GLN A 316 3.19 -5.69 10.12
C GLN A 316 2.05 -5.00 10.89
N MET A 317 0.95 -4.69 10.22
CA MET A 317 -0.26 -4.10 10.83
C MET A 317 -1.26 -5.14 11.33
N GLY A 318 -0.92 -6.43 11.28
CA GLY A 318 -1.76 -7.51 11.82
C GLY A 318 -2.92 -7.94 10.90
N PHE A 319 -2.94 -7.48 9.64
CA PHE A 319 -3.88 -7.96 8.63
C PHE A 319 -3.45 -9.31 8.02
N GLY A 320 -2.26 -9.79 8.38
CA GLY A 320 -1.69 -11.07 7.93
C GLY A 320 -1.10 -10.98 6.53
N ALA A 321 -1.94 -10.78 5.52
CA ALA A 321 -1.49 -10.55 4.15
C ALA A 321 -2.23 -9.37 3.52
N GLU A 322 -1.65 -8.82 2.45
CA GLU A 322 -2.23 -7.73 1.67
C GLU A 322 -2.17 -8.02 0.17
N ILE A 323 -3.18 -7.55 -0.56
CA ILE A 323 -3.17 -7.54 -2.02
C ILE A 323 -2.33 -6.36 -2.55
N GLY A 324 -2.26 -5.30 -1.75
CA GLY A 324 -1.46 -4.10 -1.95
C GLY A 324 -1.90 -2.99 -0.99
N ILE A 325 -1.33 -1.81 -1.15
CA ILE A 325 -1.61 -0.65 -0.30
C ILE A 325 -2.32 0.39 -1.17
N SER A 326 -3.54 0.75 -0.79
CA SER A 326 -4.26 1.81 -1.49
C SER A 326 -4.07 3.16 -0.82
N ASN A 327 -3.79 4.19 -1.60
CA ASN A 327 -3.76 5.58 -1.15
C ASN A 327 -5.01 6.36 -1.58
N GLN A 328 -5.95 5.72 -2.30
CA GLN A 328 -7.21 6.35 -2.69
C GLN A 328 -8.13 6.53 -1.49
N LYS A 329 -9.11 7.44 -1.61
CA LYS A 329 -10.05 7.71 -0.51
C LYS A 329 -11.23 6.75 -0.45
N LEU A 330 -11.66 6.22 -1.59
CA LEU A 330 -12.89 5.44 -1.68
C LEU A 330 -12.64 3.97 -1.32
N HIS A 331 -13.58 3.40 -0.56
CA HIS A 331 -13.64 1.99 -0.16
C HIS A 331 -12.56 1.54 0.83
N ALA A 332 -11.35 1.26 0.36
CA ALA A 332 -10.25 0.77 1.17
C ALA A 332 -9.04 1.69 1.02
N ARG A 333 -8.44 2.08 2.15
CA ARG A 333 -7.28 2.96 2.21
C ARG A 333 -6.29 2.40 3.23
N GLY A 334 -5.03 2.26 2.82
CA GLY A 334 -3.99 1.53 3.55
C GLY A 334 -3.80 0.10 3.03
N PRO A 335 -3.13 -0.76 3.80
CA PRO A 335 -2.97 -2.18 3.47
C PRO A 335 -4.32 -2.87 3.27
N MET A 336 -4.48 -3.53 2.14
CA MET A 336 -5.75 -4.17 1.75
C MET A 336 -5.69 -5.68 2.00
N GLY A 337 -6.12 -6.09 3.20
CA GLY A 337 -6.29 -7.49 3.59
C GLY A 337 -7.67 -8.07 3.21
N LEU A 338 -8.08 -9.15 3.88
CA LEU A 338 -9.32 -9.87 3.59
C LEU A 338 -10.59 -8.99 3.70
N GLU A 339 -10.70 -8.18 4.75
CA GLU A 339 -11.86 -7.30 4.97
C GLU A 339 -12.01 -6.24 3.87
N ALA A 340 -10.88 -5.72 3.37
CA ALA A 340 -10.87 -4.75 2.27
C ALA A 340 -11.42 -5.36 0.96
N MET A 341 -11.46 -6.69 0.84
CA MET A 341 -12.00 -7.41 -0.32
C MET A 341 -13.50 -7.75 -0.17
N THR A 342 -14.21 -7.05 0.69
CA THR A 342 -15.66 -7.21 0.90
C THR A 342 -16.40 -5.90 0.68
N THR A 343 -17.69 -5.99 0.37
CA THR A 343 -18.64 -4.88 0.42
C THR A 343 -19.74 -5.20 1.44
N THR A 344 -20.84 -4.44 1.45
CA THR A 344 -21.92 -4.63 2.42
C THR A 344 -23.28 -4.78 1.76
N THR A 345 -24.19 -5.49 2.41
CA THR A 345 -25.61 -5.56 2.05
C THR A 345 -26.48 -5.28 3.26
N TRP A 346 -27.65 -4.69 3.03
CA TRP A 346 -28.67 -4.47 4.07
C TRP A 346 -29.73 -5.57 4.00
N ILE A 347 -29.97 -6.20 5.14
CA ILE A 347 -31.07 -7.14 5.37
C ILE A 347 -32.12 -6.40 6.18
N VAL A 348 -33.33 -6.29 5.64
CA VAL A 348 -34.46 -5.65 6.32
C VAL A 348 -35.53 -6.71 6.57
N SER A 349 -35.75 -7.04 7.83
CA SER A 349 -36.77 -7.97 8.27
C SER A 349 -37.97 -7.20 8.80
N GLY A 350 -39.16 -7.57 8.34
CA GLY A 350 -40.42 -6.97 8.76
C GLY A 350 -41.49 -8.02 8.98
N ASN A 351 -42.64 -7.55 9.44
CA ASN A 351 -43.86 -8.33 9.66
C ASN A 351 -45.05 -7.73 8.88
N GLY A 352 -44.80 -7.23 7.66
CA GLY A 352 -45.81 -6.63 6.79
C GLY A 352 -45.91 -5.10 6.85
N GLN A 353 -44.89 -4.40 7.35
CA GLN A 353 -44.83 -2.94 7.28
C GLN A 353 -44.89 -2.46 5.82
N ILE A 354 -45.75 -1.48 5.55
CA ILE A 354 -45.86 -0.79 4.26
C ILE A 354 -45.47 0.69 4.42
N ARG A 355 -45.04 1.33 3.32
CA ARG A 355 -44.81 2.78 3.25
C ARG A 355 -46.04 3.43 2.62
N SER A 356 -46.71 4.30 3.36
CA SER A 356 -47.85 5.10 2.91
C SER A 356 -47.45 6.51 2.50
#